data_AF-A0A380FF15-F1
#
_entry.id   AF-A0A380FF15-F1
#
_cell.length_a   1.000
_cell.length_b   1.000
_cell.length_c   1.000
_cell.angle_alpha   90.00
_cell.angle_beta   90.00
_cell.angle_gamma   90.00
#
_symmetry.space_group_name_H-M   'P 1'
#
loop_
_entity.id
_entity.type
_entity.pdbx_description
1 polymer ?
#
loop_
_entity_poly.entity_id
_entity_poly.type
_entity_poly.pdbx_seq_one_letter_code
_entity_poly.pdbx_strand_id
1 'polypeptide(L)' 'MKFFGDEIDRIREVNYLTGEVLRERETFAIFPASHFVTREEKMKSAIQRIENELAERLEELRAEK' A
#
# COMPACT_ATOMS: atom_id res chain seq x y z
N MET A 1 11.52 -6.29 -14.82
CA MET A 1 12.45 -7.09 -13.99
C MET A 1 12.35 -8.52 -14.44
N LYS A 2 13.46 -9.21 -14.67
CA LYS A 2 13.48 -10.60 -15.09
C LYS A 2 14.01 -11.47 -13.95
N PHE A 3 13.33 -12.57 -13.68
CA PHE A 3 13.65 -13.53 -12.62
C PHE A 3 14.21 -14.82 -13.21
N PHE A 4 15.09 -15.49 -12.45
CA PHE A 4 15.52 -16.86 -12.66
C PHE A 4 15.28 -17.64 -11.37
N GLY A 5 14.14 -18.34 -11.29
CA GLY A 5 13.65 -18.87 -10.01
C GLY A 5 13.42 -17.73 -9.02
N ASP A 6 14.12 -17.78 -7.89
CA ASP A 6 14.04 -16.80 -6.81
C ASP A 6 15.10 -15.68 -6.89
N GLU A 7 15.96 -15.71 -7.93
CA GLU A 7 17.01 -14.70 -8.14
C GLU A 7 16.64 -13.67 -9.20
N ILE A 8 17.14 -12.44 -9.00
CA ILE A 8 17.00 -11.34 -9.95
C ILE A 8 18.07 -11.53 -11.05
N ASP A 9 17.65 -11.89 -12.26
CA ASP A 9 18.55 -12.00 -13.43
C ASP A 9 18.94 -10.59 -13.90
N ARG A 10 17.96 -9.70 -14.17
CA ARG A 10 18.22 -8.32 -14.66
C ARG A 10 17.13 -7.32 -14.29
N ILE A 11 17.52 -6.06 -14.10
CA ILE A 11 16.63 -4.89 -13.95
C ILE A 11 16.78 -3.98 -15.17
N ARG A 12 15.66 -3.65 -15.81
CA ARG A 12 15.59 -2.78 -17.00
C ARG A 12 14.61 -1.64 -16.78
N GLU A 13 15.04 -0.44 -17.14
CA GLU A 13 14.19 0.74 -17.29
C GLU A 13 13.64 0.74 -18.72
N VAL A 14 12.32 0.79 -18.87
CA VAL A 14 11.66 0.71 -20.18
C VAL A 14 10.77 1.92 -20.41
N ASN A 15 10.71 2.38 -21.65
CA ASN A 15 9.70 3.35 -22.06
C ASN A 15 8.33 2.65 -22.11
N TYR A 16 7.38 3.12 -21.29
CA TYR A 16 6.05 2.50 -21.17
C TYR A 16 5.17 2.65 -22.43
N LEU A 17 5.49 3.57 -23.34
CA LEU A 17 4.75 3.81 -24.59
C LEU A 17 5.33 3.00 -25.76
N THR A 18 6.66 2.97 -25.91
CA THR A 18 7.33 2.37 -27.08
C THR A 18 7.87 0.96 -26.82
N GLY A 19 8.04 0.57 -25.55
CA GLY A 19 8.65 -0.70 -25.16
C GLY A 19 10.18 -0.73 -25.29
N GLU A 20 10.81 0.37 -25.68
CA GLU A 20 12.26 0.46 -25.79
C GLU A 20 12.93 0.35 -24.42
N VAL A 21 14.02 -0.42 -24.36
CA VAL A 21 14.86 -0.52 -23.16
C VAL A 21 15.74 0.71 -23.10
N LEU A 22 15.51 1.55 -22.10
CA LEU A 22 16.27 2.76 -21.87
C LEU A 22 17.65 2.41 -21.31
N ARG A 23 17.69 1.64 -20.21
CA ARG A 23 18.94 1.25 -19.50
C ARG A 23 18.78 -0.03 -18.68
N GLU A 24 19.89 -0.70 -18.42
CA GLU A 24 20.01 -1.77 -17.41
C GLU A 24 20.55 -1.20 -16.08
N ARG A 25 20.08 -1.75 -14.95
CA ARG A 25 20.44 -1.33 -13.58
C ARG A 25 20.81 -2.54 -12.72
N GLU A 26 21.73 -2.35 -11.79
CA GLU A 26 22.08 -3.36 -10.78
C GLU A 26 21.17 -3.29 -9.55
N THR A 27 20.74 -2.08 -9.17
CA THR A 27 19.86 -1.84 -8.01
C THR A 27 18.77 -0.84 -8.35
N PHE A 28 17.59 -1.01 -7.75
CA PHE A 28 16.48 -0.06 -7.88
C PHE A 28 15.67 0.01 -6.58
N ALA A 29 15.26 1.22 -6.18
CA ALA A 29 14.42 1.42 -4.99
C ALA A 29 12.97 1.64 -5.43
N ILE A 30 12.04 0.81 -4.94
CA ILE A 30 10.60 0.99 -5.13
C ILE A 30 10.03 1.59 -3.86
N PHE A 31 9.59 2.85 -3.94
CA PHE A 31 8.94 3.51 -2.83
C PHE A 31 7.44 3.18 -2.78
N PRO A 32 6.80 3.29 -1.61
CA PRO A 32 5.35 3.14 -1.50
C PRO A 32 4.62 4.09 -2.45
N ALA A 33 3.54 3.63 -3.06
CA ALA A 33 2.71 4.45 -3.95
C ALA A 33 1.93 5.56 -3.22
N SER A 34 1.95 5.58 -1.89
CA SER A 34 1.29 6.60 -1.06
C SER A 34 2.05 6.83 0.25
N HIS A 35 1.99 8.07 0.76
CA HIS A 35 2.60 8.48 2.03
C HIS A 35 1.86 7.95 3.27
N PHE A 36 0.62 7.48 3.11
CA PHE A 36 -0.25 7.07 4.21
C PHE A 36 -0.46 5.55 4.29
N VAL A 37 0.41 4.77 3.64
CA VAL A 37 0.33 3.31 3.68
C VAL A 37 0.53 2.83 5.12
N THR A 38 -0.51 2.19 5.67
CA THR A 38 -0.48 1.57 6.99
C THR A 38 -0.63 0.05 6.84
N ARG A 39 0.02 -0.71 7.73
CA ARG A 39 -0.08 -2.19 7.73
C ARG A 39 -1.53 -2.64 7.94
N GLU A 40 -1.92 -3.73 7.28
CA GLU A 40 -3.29 -4.26 7.30
C GLU A 40 -3.80 -4.53 8.72
N GLU A 41 -2.96 -5.09 9.60
CA GLU A 41 -3.32 -5.37 11.00
C GLU A 41 -3.72 -4.11 11.75
N LYS A 42 -2.95 -3.03 11.59
CA LYS A 42 -3.26 -1.73 12.20
C LYS A 42 -4.57 -1.18 11.65
N MET A 43 -4.80 -1.31 10.35
CA MET A 43 -6.03 -0.86 9.70
C MET A 43 -7.26 -1.59 10.27
N LYS A 44 -7.21 -2.92 10.37
CA LYS A 44 -8.30 -3.73 10.95
C LYS A 44 -8.60 -3.33 12.40
N SER A 45 -7.57 -3.15 13.22
CA SER A 45 -7.74 -2.70 14.61
C SER A 45 -8.35 -1.30 14.71
N ALA A 46 -7.99 -0.40 13.80
CA ALA A 46 -8.49 0.97 13.78
C ALA A 46 -9.97 1.02 13.38
N ILE A 47 -10.36 0.24 12.37
CA ILE A 47 -11.76 0.13 11.93
C ILE A 47 -12.65 -0.32 13.11
N GLN A 48 -12.27 -1.40 13.80
CA GLN A 48 -13.05 -1.89 14.94
C GLN A 48 -13.22 -0.83 16.04
N ARG A 49 -12.17 -0.05 16.32
CA ARG A 49 -12.23 1.04 17.31
C ARG A 49 -13.18 2.15 16.87
N ILE A 50 -13.13 2.54 15.60
CA ILE A 50 -14.00 3.59 15.05
C ILE A 50 -15.47 3.14 15.09
N GLU A 51 -15.75 1.88 14.76
CA GLU A 51 -17.11 1.33 14.82
C GLU A 51 -17.66 1.31 16.25
N ASN A 52 -16.84 0.92 17.23
CA ASN A 52 -17.23 0.91 18.64
C ASN A 52 -17.51 2.33 19.15
N GLU A 53 -16.63 3.29 18.86
CA GLU A 53 -16.80 4.69 19.24
C GLU A 53 -18.06 5.30 18.61
N LEU A 54 -18.33 4.97 17.34
CA LEU A 54 -19.55 5.39 16.65
C LEU A 54 -20.79 4.84 17.34
N ALA A 55 -20.78 3.57 17.74
CA ALA A 55 -21.90 2.95 18.44
C ALA A 55 -22.16 3.62 19.79
N GLU A 56 -21.11 3.84 20.59
CA GLU A 56 -21.19 4.56 21.87
C GLU A 56 -21.78 5.97 21.68
N ARG A 57 -21.25 6.72 20.70
CA ARG A 57 -21.69 8.10 20.45
C ARG A 57 -23.14 8.19 19.97
N LEU A 58 -23.59 7.21 19.19
CA LEU A 58 -24.99 7.14 18.75
C LEU A 58 -25.95 6.88 19.90
N GLU A 59 -25.58 6.02 20.86
CA GLU A 59 -26.39 5.76 22.05
C GLU A 59 -26.50 7.02 22.93
N GLU A 60 -25.39 7.71 23.19
CA GLU A 60 -25.39 8.98 23.92
C GLU A 60 -26.34 10.00 23.28
N LEU A 61 -26.19 10.24 21.97
CA LEU A 61 -26.98 11.24 21.25
C LEU A 61 -28.47 10.89 21.14
N ARG A 62 -28.81 9.59 21.16
CA ARG A 62 -30.22 9.14 21.19
C ARG A 62 -30.82 9.29 22.57
N ALA A 63 -30.02 9.10 23.63
CA ALA A 63 -30.45 9.29 25.01
C ALA A 63 -30.62 10.77 25.38
N GLU A 64 -29.90 11.67 24.71
CA GLU A 64 -30.06 13.13 24.83
C GLU A 64 -31.34 13.70 24.17
N LYS A 65 -32.16 12.84 23.53
CA LYS A 65 -33.33 13.25 22.73
C LYS A 65 -34.65 12.80 23.36
#